data_AF-X6LQ26-F1
#
_entry.id   AF-X6LQ26-F1
#
_cell.length_a   1.000
_cell.length_b   1.000
_cell.length_c   1.000
_cell.angle_alpha   90.00
_cell.angle_beta   90.00
_cell.angle_gamma   90.00
#
_symmetry.space_group_name_H-M   'P 1'
#
loop_
_entity.id
_entity.type
_entity.pdbx_description
1 polymer ?
#
loop_
_entity_poly.entity_id
_entity_poly.type
_entity_poly.pdbx_seq_one_letter_code
_entity_poly.pdbx_strand_id
1 'polypeptide(L)'
;MYMYTFVRYGHEKKNAKVMDKTSVSKYGAQHNVITEDLTEEDIQQLRQLEDKKWKDLLEMDNNLNDKDRYGVEDGSNTKEGHAGTSNSEDNDSDGQLSSVLVAIKGQEIWYNPYPAIALEKEKARPRALQVNKKALTTRCNHKKRVFVIGLFKTGTTSMNAALSRLGYRCFWRSCQFVPAWEYGMSKSEFWQYLFMSADTIEWMHKVEEGYLRDLRDWSDRAGSVGDGPWLFLYTLLDHWYPGSKFILTVRNSTWDVVNSDVKMELRTKLHMDALWSQQVNATRPYTIELDTSTHRFYGVSLKEFAMLVARRYEIHNFKVRKYFENRPNDLLVLNLSAEKSNTLWKKLTDFLQCPHTVNATFPKKNTSPPYQQFVSIPKHTTFNWRQFNFSQTYQSVFQHHTSKHFDPILFQFVHGP
;
A
#
# COMPACT_ATOMS: atom_id res chain seq x y z
N MET A 1 9.45 -15.28 -9.74
CA MET A 1 8.11 -15.27 -10.38
C MET A 1 7.10 -14.78 -9.35
N TYR A 2 6.50 -13.59 -9.40
CA TYR A 2 6.14 -12.67 -10.48
C TYR A 2 6.30 -11.21 -10.02
N MET A 3 6.85 -10.34 -10.87
CA MET A 3 6.41 -8.95 -11.04
C MET A 3 7.08 -8.40 -12.31
N TYR A 4 6.46 -8.68 -13.47
CA TYR A 4 6.64 -7.84 -14.65
C TYR A 4 5.24 -7.41 -15.06
N THR A 5 4.85 -6.22 -14.63
CA THR A 5 3.79 -5.47 -15.28
C THR A 5 4.50 -4.50 -16.21
N PHE A 6 4.70 -4.91 -17.45
CA PHE A 6 4.98 -3.98 -18.53
C PHE A 6 3.63 -3.39 -18.94
N VAL A 7 3.44 -2.10 -18.68
CA VAL A 7 2.38 -1.32 -19.33
C VAL A 7 3.08 -0.30 -20.23
N ARG A 8 2.78 -0.44 -21.52
CA ARG A 8 3.11 0.46 -22.63
C ARG A 8 2.66 1.88 -22.31
N TYR A 9 3.49 2.86 -22.59
CA TYR A 9 3.04 4.13 -23.16
C TYR A 9 3.97 4.49 -24.32
N GLY A 10 3.36 4.70 -25.48
CA GLY A 10 3.98 5.31 -26.64
C GLY A 10 4.07 6.84 -26.47
N HIS A 11 4.84 7.45 -27.37
CA HIS A 11 5.36 8.82 -27.38
C HIS A 11 6.64 8.96 -26.52
N GLU A 12 7.84 9.18 -27.04
CA GLU A 12 8.29 9.83 -28.29
C GLU A 12 9.56 9.16 -28.83
N LYS A 13 9.62 8.93 -30.15
CA LYS A 13 10.89 8.73 -30.86
C LYS A 13 11.53 10.11 -31.05
N LYS A 14 12.78 10.27 -30.59
CA LYS A 14 13.81 11.03 -31.33
C LYS A 14 15.22 10.71 -30.80
N ASN A 15 15.98 10.06 -31.68
CA ASN A 15 17.44 10.11 -31.83
C ASN A 15 18.34 9.65 -30.66
N ALA A 16 18.94 8.47 -30.78
CA ALA A 16 20.38 8.30 -30.54
C ALA A 16 20.91 7.01 -31.18
N LYS A 17 22.12 7.14 -31.75
CA LYS A 17 22.81 6.22 -32.66
C LYS A 17 23.27 4.91 -32.00
N VAL A 18 23.33 3.88 -32.84
CA VAL A 18 24.06 2.63 -32.63
C VAL A 18 25.55 2.91 -32.45
N MET A 19 26.17 2.33 -31.41
CA MET A 19 27.61 2.08 -31.38
C MET A 19 27.90 0.64 -30.96
N ASP A 20 28.94 0.13 -31.62
CA ASP A 20 29.28 -1.26 -31.89
C ASP A 20 30.09 -1.94 -30.78
N LYS A 21 30.13 -3.28 -30.85
CA LYS A 21 30.81 -4.23 -29.97
C LYS A 21 32.31 -4.33 -30.29
N THR A 22 33.11 -4.36 -29.23
CA THR A 22 34.45 -4.99 -29.14
C THR A 22 34.74 -5.10 -27.63
N SER A 23 35.25 -6.16 -26.99
CA SER A 23 35.97 -7.39 -27.35
C SER A 23 36.20 -8.13 -26.00
N VAL A 24 35.70 -9.35 -25.77
CA VAL A 24 36.37 -10.68 -25.89
C VAL A 24 37.55 -10.98 -24.93
N SER A 25 37.32 -11.99 -24.07
CA SER A 25 38.27 -12.91 -23.39
C SER A 25 39.02 -12.37 -22.15
N LYS A 26 39.40 -13.15 -21.11
CA LYS A 26 39.89 -14.55 -21.08
C LYS A 26 40.01 -15.08 -19.60
N TYR A 27 39.97 -16.41 -19.41
CA TYR A 27 40.29 -17.22 -18.18
C TYR A 27 39.27 -17.27 -17.02
N GLY A 28 38.83 -18.41 -16.45
CA GLY A 28 39.08 -19.84 -16.68
C GLY A 28 38.70 -20.68 -15.45
N ALA A 29 37.99 -21.81 -15.69
CA ALA A 29 37.73 -22.98 -14.82
C ALA A 29 36.88 -22.79 -13.54
N GLN A 30 35.99 -23.68 -13.11
CA GLN A 30 35.44 -24.97 -13.56
C GLN A 30 34.25 -25.24 -12.62
N HIS A 31 33.06 -25.59 -13.13
CA HIS A 31 32.15 -26.57 -12.52
C HIS A 31 31.01 -26.89 -13.49
N ASN A 32 30.90 -28.17 -13.85
CA ASN A 32 29.93 -28.72 -14.79
C ASN A 32 28.51 -28.60 -14.26
N VAL A 33 27.65 -27.85 -14.97
CA VAL A 33 26.22 -28.09 -15.02
C VAL A 33 25.87 -28.18 -16.51
N ILE A 34 25.31 -29.33 -16.90
CA ILE A 34 24.85 -29.59 -18.26
C ILE A 34 23.63 -28.68 -18.50
N THR A 35 23.80 -27.64 -19.30
CA THR A 35 22.71 -26.94 -19.99
C THR A 35 22.94 -27.16 -21.48
N GLU A 36 22.02 -27.84 -22.15
CA GLU A 36 22.03 -27.90 -23.61
C GLU A 36 21.81 -26.47 -24.13
N ASP A 37 22.79 -25.96 -24.87
CA ASP A 37 22.73 -24.65 -25.50
C ASP A 37 21.65 -24.69 -26.60
N LEU A 38 20.65 -23.80 -26.48
CA LEU A 38 19.66 -23.58 -27.53
C LEU A 38 20.38 -23.13 -28.80
N THR A 39 20.07 -23.78 -29.93
CA THR A 39 20.65 -23.43 -31.22
C THR A 39 20.07 -22.10 -31.72
N GLU A 40 20.78 -21.42 -32.64
CA GLU A 40 20.24 -20.22 -33.29
C GLU A 40 18.92 -20.51 -34.04
N GLU A 41 18.70 -21.75 -34.49
CA GLU A 41 17.45 -22.19 -35.09
C GLU A 41 16.30 -22.24 -34.06
N ASP A 42 16.56 -22.69 -32.83
CA ASP A 42 15.59 -22.66 -31.74
C ASP A 42 15.20 -21.22 -31.37
N ILE A 43 16.20 -20.32 -31.33
CA ILE A 43 16.00 -18.90 -31.07
C ILE A 43 15.17 -18.26 -32.18
N GLN A 44 15.38 -18.66 -33.43
CA GLN A 44 14.66 -18.12 -34.58
C GLN A 44 13.21 -18.63 -34.65
N GLN A 45 12.96 -19.90 -34.30
CA GLN A 45 11.60 -20.43 -34.18
C GLN A 45 10.79 -19.75 -33.07
N LEU A 46 11.41 -19.48 -31.91
CA LEU A 46 10.76 -18.77 -30.81
C LEU A 46 10.35 -17.34 -31.21
N ARG A 47 11.19 -16.63 -31.98
CA ARG A 47 10.87 -15.30 -32.52
C ARG A 47 9.70 -15.34 -33.51
N GLN A 48 9.65 -16.33 -34.38
CA GLN A 48 8.53 -16.48 -35.34
C GLN A 48 7.20 -16.80 -34.65
N LEU A 49 7.23 -17.59 -33.57
CA LEU A 49 6.04 -17.88 -32.75
C LEU A 49 5.54 -16.62 -32.01
N GLU A 50 6.46 -15.76 -31.56
CA GLU A 50 6.12 -14.50 -30.91
C GLU A 50 5.50 -13.52 -31.92
N ASP A 51 6.08 -13.37 -33.11
CA ASP A 51 5.56 -12.51 -34.18
C ASP A 51 4.19 -12.96 -34.70
N LYS A 52 3.95 -14.27 -34.81
CA LYS A 52 2.63 -14.82 -35.19
C LYS A 52 1.57 -14.48 -34.13
N LYS A 53 1.91 -14.65 -32.85
CA LYS A 53 1.02 -14.32 -31.72
C LYS A 53 0.70 -12.82 -31.66
N TRP A 54 1.63 -11.97 -32.07
CA TRP A 54 1.41 -10.51 -32.18
C TRP A 54 0.49 -10.12 -33.34
N LYS A 55 0.57 -10.81 -34.49
CA LYS A 55 -0.32 -10.57 -35.63
C LYS A 55 -1.76 -10.99 -35.33
N ASP A 56 -1.95 -12.16 -34.70
CA ASP A 56 -3.28 -12.65 -34.31
C ASP A 56 -3.97 -11.69 -33.31
N LEU A 57 -3.21 -11.08 -32.40
CA LEU A 57 -3.73 -10.09 -31.44
C LEU A 57 -4.10 -8.75 -32.08
N LEU A 58 -3.41 -8.33 -33.14
CA LEU A 58 -3.72 -7.10 -33.88
C LEU A 58 -4.95 -7.27 -34.78
N GLU A 59 -5.20 -8.46 -35.32
CA GLU A 59 -6.42 -8.76 -36.09
C GLU A 59 -7.68 -8.86 -35.21
N MET A 60 -7.54 -9.21 -33.93
CA MET A 60 -8.66 -9.22 -32.97
C MET A 60 -9.09 -7.81 -32.54
N ASP A 61 -8.18 -6.84 -32.50
CA ASP A 61 -8.45 -5.46 -32.06
C ASP A 61 -9.17 -4.64 -33.16
N ASN A 62 -8.87 -4.94 -34.43
CA ASN A 62 -9.51 -4.27 -35.58
C ASN A 62 -10.97 -4.71 -35.85
N ASN A 63 -11.49 -5.69 -35.12
CA ASN A 63 -12.84 -6.25 -35.33
C ASN A 63 -13.89 -5.82 -34.28
N LEU A 64 -13.57 -4.87 -33.38
CA LEU A 64 -14.54 -4.31 -32.42
C LEU A 64 -15.17 -3.03 -32.98
N ASN A 65 -16.40 -3.17 -33.50
CA ASN A 65 -17.17 -2.08 -34.10
C ASN A 65 -17.64 -1.02 -33.08
N ASP A 66 -17.66 0.22 -33.57
CA ASP A 66 -17.66 1.50 -32.85
C ASP A 66 -19.08 2.08 -32.62
N LYS A 67 -20.04 1.30 -32.08
CA LYS A 67 -21.46 1.74 -32.02
C LYS A 67 -22.18 1.80 -30.67
N ASP A 68 -21.56 1.51 -29.53
CA ASP A 68 -22.28 1.52 -28.23
C ASP A 68 -21.72 2.49 -27.17
N ARG A 69 -21.05 3.57 -27.59
CA ARG A 69 -20.65 4.66 -26.67
C ARG A 69 -21.37 5.95 -27.05
N TYR A 70 -22.07 6.52 -26.07
CA TYR A 70 -22.73 7.84 -26.03
C TYR A 70 -24.17 7.92 -26.56
N GLY A 71 -25.13 7.62 -25.67
CA GLY A 71 -26.46 8.22 -25.70
C GLY A 71 -26.51 9.34 -24.65
N VAL A 72 -26.32 10.59 -25.10
CA VAL A 72 -26.57 11.81 -24.32
C VAL A 72 -27.78 12.46 -24.95
N GLU A 73 -28.88 12.57 -24.22
CA GLU A 73 -30.00 13.46 -24.59
C GLU A 73 -29.80 14.81 -23.90
N ASP A 74 -29.82 15.84 -24.73
CA ASP A 74 -29.80 17.26 -24.42
C ASP A 74 -31.06 17.70 -23.65
N GLY A 75 -30.89 18.66 -22.76
CA GLY A 75 -31.99 19.22 -21.97
C GLY A 75 -31.64 20.55 -21.31
N SER A 76 -31.46 21.57 -22.13
CA SER A 76 -31.34 22.98 -21.74
C SER A 76 -32.58 23.48 -20.99
N ASN A 77 -32.40 24.17 -19.85
CA ASN A 77 -33.14 25.40 -19.57
C ASN A 77 -32.49 26.21 -18.44
N THR A 78 -31.98 27.37 -18.82
CA THR A 78 -31.64 28.50 -17.97
C THR A 78 -32.90 29.19 -17.47
N LYS A 79 -32.87 29.71 -16.24
CA LYS A 79 -33.53 30.98 -15.88
C LYS A 79 -32.87 31.59 -14.65
N GLU A 80 -32.45 32.83 -14.84
CA GLU A 80 -31.87 33.76 -13.87
C GLU A 80 -32.92 34.23 -12.85
N GLY A 81 -32.45 34.63 -11.67
CA GLY A 81 -33.23 35.36 -10.67
C GLY A 81 -32.28 36.08 -9.69
N HIS A 82 -32.36 37.40 -9.72
CA HIS A 82 -31.46 38.38 -9.09
C HIS A 82 -31.72 38.64 -7.59
N ALA A 83 -30.63 39.07 -6.94
CA ALA A 83 -30.50 40.11 -5.90
C ALA A 83 -31.08 39.91 -4.47
N GLY A 84 -30.24 40.24 -3.47
CA GLY A 84 -30.66 40.46 -2.09
C GLY A 84 -29.49 40.55 -1.11
N THR A 85 -28.90 41.73 -0.98
CA THR A 85 -27.88 42.14 0.02
C THR A 85 -28.37 42.08 1.46
N SER A 86 -27.49 41.74 2.42
CA SER A 86 -27.24 42.55 3.63
C SER A 86 -26.14 41.94 4.52
N ASN A 87 -25.29 42.83 5.04
CA ASN A 87 -24.30 42.59 6.06
C ASN A 87 -24.95 42.31 7.42
N SER A 88 -24.36 41.42 8.20
CA SER A 88 -24.30 41.54 9.65
C SER A 88 -23.01 40.89 10.13
N GLU A 89 -22.06 41.74 10.54
CA GLU A 89 -21.03 41.39 11.50
C GLU A 89 -21.72 41.00 12.79
N ASP A 90 -21.46 39.80 13.30
CA ASP A 90 -21.61 39.53 14.73
C ASP A 90 -20.68 38.39 15.16
N ASN A 91 -20.15 38.61 16.37
CA ASN A 91 -19.13 37.85 17.08
C ASN A 91 -19.40 36.35 17.11
N ASP A 92 -18.40 35.54 16.73
CA ASP A 92 -18.41 34.11 16.97
C ASP A 92 -17.06 33.64 17.55
N SER A 93 -16.82 34.07 18.80
CA SER A 93 -15.77 33.54 19.65
C SER A 93 -16.35 32.51 20.62
N ASP A 94 -16.86 31.39 20.11
CA ASP A 94 -17.06 30.15 20.92
C ASP A 94 -17.35 28.86 20.11
N GLY A 95 -17.16 28.86 18.78
CA GLY A 95 -17.55 27.73 17.91
C GLY A 95 -16.49 26.65 17.61
N GLN A 96 -15.26 26.74 18.14
CA GLN A 96 -14.12 25.93 17.65
C GLN A 96 -13.70 24.76 18.56
N LEU A 97 -14.66 24.14 19.25
CA LEU A 97 -14.44 22.85 19.89
C LEU A 97 -14.59 21.70 18.87
N SER A 98 -13.47 21.45 18.18
CA SER A 98 -12.99 20.10 17.81
C SER A 98 -13.86 19.25 16.87
N SER A 99 -13.61 19.39 15.56
CA SER A 99 -13.92 18.36 14.55
C SER A 99 -13.21 17.01 14.79
N VAL A 100 -12.35 16.92 15.81
CA VAL A 100 -11.55 15.74 16.14
C VAL A 100 -12.26 14.77 17.08
N LEU A 101 -13.30 15.21 17.79
CA LEU A 101 -13.90 14.43 18.89
C LEU A 101 -15.34 13.97 18.65
N VAL A 102 -15.94 14.20 17.47
CA VAL A 102 -17.39 14.08 17.35
C VAL A 102 -17.82 13.38 16.05
N ALA A 103 -17.52 12.08 15.94
CA ALA A 103 -18.36 11.19 15.14
C ALA A 103 -19.39 10.54 16.08
N ILE A 104 -20.48 11.25 16.40
CA ILE A 104 -21.54 10.70 17.28
C ILE A 104 -22.32 9.65 16.49
N LYS A 105 -22.13 8.38 16.86
CA LYS A 105 -23.09 7.32 16.58
C LYS A 105 -23.66 6.85 17.91
N GLY A 106 -24.75 7.48 18.37
CA GLY A 106 -25.49 7.03 19.54
C GLY A 106 -24.77 7.15 20.89
N GLN A 107 -24.20 8.34 21.19
CA GLN A 107 -23.60 8.75 22.48
C GLN A 107 -22.16 8.32 22.81
N GLU A 108 -21.43 7.59 21.95
CA GLU A 108 -20.00 7.32 22.17
C GLU A 108 -19.08 8.30 21.42
N ILE A 109 -18.11 8.88 22.12
CA ILE A 109 -17.01 9.67 21.53
C ILE A 109 -16.06 8.70 20.85
N TRP A 110 -15.79 8.92 19.57
CA TRP A 110 -14.93 8.05 18.79
C TRP A 110 -13.83 8.82 18.08
N TYR A 111 -12.61 8.27 18.12
CA TYR A 111 -11.44 8.92 17.55
C TYR A 111 -11.50 8.89 16.02
N ASN A 112 -11.50 10.07 15.38
CA ASN A 112 -11.31 10.19 13.93
C ASN A 112 -9.80 10.37 13.63
N PRO A 113 -9.11 9.37 13.04
CA PRO A 113 -7.69 9.47 12.72
C PRO A 113 -7.39 10.40 11.55
N TYR A 114 -8.41 10.86 10.82
CA TYR A 114 -8.32 11.78 9.70
C TYR A 114 -9.32 12.94 9.86
N PRO A 115 -9.04 13.92 10.74
CA PRO A 115 -9.99 14.99 11.10
C PRO A 115 -10.51 15.83 9.93
N ALA A 116 -9.75 15.94 8.85
CA ALA A 116 -10.16 16.64 7.63
C ALA A 116 -11.20 15.87 6.78
N ILE A 117 -11.49 14.63 7.14
CA ILE A 117 -12.42 13.76 6.41
C ILE A 117 -13.70 13.57 7.23
N ALA A 118 -14.80 13.97 6.63
CA ALA A 118 -16.16 13.77 7.12
C ALA A 118 -16.58 12.28 6.99
N LEU A 119 -16.07 11.43 7.89
CA LEU A 119 -16.32 9.97 7.88
C LEU A 119 -17.83 9.62 7.92
N GLU A 120 -18.67 10.45 8.52
CA GLU A 120 -20.11 10.28 8.57
C GLU A 120 -20.79 10.36 7.19
N LYS A 121 -20.14 11.03 6.23
CA LYS A 121 -20.59 11.10 4.83
C LYS A 121 -20.17 9.87 4.02
N GLU A 122 -19.19 9.11 4.50
CA GLU A 122 -18.65 7.92 3.84
C GLU A 122 -19.54 6.69 4.09
N LYS A 123 -20.83 6.79 3.75
CA LYS A 123 -21.83 5.75 4.02
C LYS A 123 -21.69 4.55 3.08
N ALA A 124 -22.06 3.36 3.53
CA ALA A 124 -22.15 2.15 2.71
C ALA A 124 -23.02 2.35 1.45
N ARG A 125 -22.55 1.87 0.29
CA ARG A 125 -23.37 1.81 -0.94
C ARG A 125 -24.30 0.59 -0.92
N PRO A 126 -25.45 0.58 -1.62
CA PRO A 126 -26.32 -0.60 -1.69
C PRO A 126 -25.59 -1.89 -2.11
N ARG A 127 -24.68 -1.79 -3.11
CA ARG A 127 -23.86 -2.91 -3.57
C ARG A 127 -22.86 -3.40 -2.50
N ALA A 128 -22.36 -2.52 -1.63
CA ALA A 128 -21.46 -2.88 -0.53
C ALA A 128 -22.13 -3.84 0.48
N LEU A 129 -23.45 -3.70 0.67
CA LEU A 129 -24.22 -4.51 1.61
C LEU A 129 -24.40 -5.95 1.14
N GLN A 130 -24.31 -6.18 -0.18
CA GLN A 130 -24.35 -7.52 -0.76
C GLN A 130 -22.93 -8.02 -1.01
N VAL A 131 -22.48 -8.98 -0.19
CA VAL A 131 -21.14 -9.54 -0.35
C VAL A 131 -21.08 -10.41 -1.60
N ASN A 132 -20.06 -10.19 -2.44
CA ASN A 132 -19.79 -11.05 -3.58
C ASN A 132 -19.56 -12.50 -3.10
N LYS A 133 -20.47 -13.41 -3.47
CA LYS A 133 -20.43 -14.82 -3.07
C LYS A 133 -19.13 -15.54 -3.46
N LYS A 134 -18.45 -15.10 -4.53
CA LYS A 134 -17.15 -15.67 -4.94
C LYS A 134 -15.99 -15.18 -4.08
N ALA A 135 -16.11 -13.98 -3.49
CA ALA A 135 -15.05 -13.38 -2.68
C ALA A 135 -15.16 -13.73 -1.19
N LEU A 136 -16.34 -14.16 -0.74
CA LEU A 136 -16.59 -14.63 0.62
C LEU A 136 -17.20 -16.03 0.60
N THR A 137 -16.34 -17.05 0.53
CA THR A 137 -16.71 -18.48 0.56
C THR A 137 -16.41 -19.12 1.92
N THR A 138 -16.34 -18.30 2.97
CA THR A 138 -15.81 -18.73 4.26
C THR A 138 -16.69 -19.77 4.95
N ARG A 139 -16.04 -20.77 5.53
CA ARG A 139 -16.66 -21.74 6.45
C ARG A 139 -16.65 -21.29 7.90
N CYS A 140 -16.07 -20.12 8.20
CA CYS A 140 -16.09 -19.56 9.55
C CYS A 140 -17.43 -18.92 9.88
N ASN A 141 -17.74 -18.72 11.16
CA ASN A 141 -19.01 -18.13 11.59
C ASN A 141 -19.09 -16.64 11.27
N HIS A 142 -17.96 -15.92 11.23
CA HIS A 142 -17.92 -14.55 10.73
C HIS A 142 -18.25 -14.51 9.23
N LYS A 143 -19.37 -13.89 8.84
CA LYS A 143 -19.86 -13.81 7.44
C LYS A 143 -19.73 -12.41 6.83
N LYS A 144 -18.84 -11.57 7.36
CA LYS A 144 -18.56 -10.22 6.84
C LYS A 144 -17.11 -10.14 6.35
N ARG A 145 -16.74 -8.98 5.80
CA ARG A 145 -15.40 -8.77 5.23
C ARG A 145 -14.33 -8.74 6.33
N VAL A 146 -13.10 -9.05 5.94
CA VAL A 146 -11.93 -9.04 6.84
C VAL A 146 -10.78 -8.31 6.16
N PHE A 147 -10.31 -7.22 6.75
CA PHE A 147 -9.32 -6.34 6.12
C PHE A 147 -7.96 -6.42 6.81
N VAL A 148 -6.89 -6.54 6.03
CA VAL A 148 -5.52 -6.51 6.54
C VAL A 148 -4.98 -5.10 6.42
N ILE A 149 -4.72 -4.47 7.56
CA ILE A 149 -4.41 -3.04 7.67
C ILE A 149 -3.04 -2.80 8.32
N GLY A 150 -2.15 -3.79 8.31
CA GLY A 150 -0.75 -3.59 8.67
C GLY A 150 0.01 -2.77 7.62
N LEU A 151 1.02 -2.03 8.07
CA LEU A 151 1.89 -1.28 7.16
C LEU A 151 2.64 -2.21 6.19
N PHE A 152 3.25 -1.63 5.16
CA PHE A 152 4.24 -2.32 4.33
C PHE A 152 5.25 -3.08 5.18
N LYS A 153 5.70 -4.22 4.64
CA LYS A 153 6.74 -5.06 5.25
C LYS A 153 6.36 -5.71 6.59
N THR A 154 5.11 -5.67 7.06
CA THR A 154 4.68 -6.38 8.28
C THR A 154 4.09 -7.78 8.02
N GLY A 155 4.06 -8.22 6.75
CA GLY A 155 3.60 -9.55 6.36
C GLY A 155 2.16 -9.61 5.81
N THR A 156 1.66 -8.49 5.29
CA THR A 156 0.34 -8.36 4.64
C THR A 156 0.09 -9.44 3.58
N THR A 157 1.06 -9.74 2.71
CA THR A 157 0.93 -10.80 1.68
C THR A 157 0.71 -12.19 2.30
N SER A 158 1.44 -12.53 3.37
CA SER A 158 1.28 -13.79 4.09
C SER A 158 -0.10 -13.87 4.76
N MET A 159 -0.54 -12.76 5.36
CA MET A 159 -1.85 -12.66 6.01
C MET A 159 -3.00 -12.83 5.00
N ASN A 160 -2.93 -12.16 3.85
CA ASN A 160 -3.92 -12.31 2.78
C ASN A 160 -3.95 -13.74 2.21
N ALA A 161 -2.81 -14.41 2.11
CA ALA A 161 -2.76 -15.83 1.73
C ALA A 161 -3.43 -16.74 2.77
N ALA A 162 -3.30 -16.43 4.08
CA ALA A 162 -3.99 -17.17 5.13
C ALA A 162 -5.50 -16.95 5.10
N LEU A 163 -5.94 -15.69 4.95
CA LEU A 163 -7.35 -15.34 4.79
C LEU A 163 -7.99 -16.00 3.56
N SER A 164 -7.25 -16.07 2.45
CA SER A 164 -7.71 -16.76 1.24
C SER A 164 -7.99 -18.25 1.49
N ARG A 165 -7.18 -18.92 2.31
CA ARG A 165 -7.43 -20.33 2.73
C ARG A 165 -8.68 -20.47 3.58
N LEU A 166 -9.04 -19.44 4.35
CA LEU A 166 -10.27 -19.38 5.15
C LEU A 166 -11.50 -18.90 4.34
N GLY A 167 -11.34 -18.61 3.05
CA GLY A 167 -12.43 -18.20 2.16
C GLY A 167 -12.71 -16.70 2.15
N TYR A 168 -11.83 -15.87 2.71
CA TYR A 168 -11.86 -14.41 2.56
C TYR A 168 -10.89 -14.01 1.46
N ARG A 169 -11.41 -13.74 0.27
CA ARG A 169 -10.59 -13.55 -0.93
C ARG A 169 -10.52 -12.08 -1.33
N CYS A 170 -9.37 -11.71 -1.83
CA CYS A 170 -9.16 -10.46 -2.52
C CYS A 170 -9.91 -10.47 -3.86
N PHE A 171 -10.26 -9.30 -4.36
CA PHE A 171 -10.80 -9.12 -5.69
C PHE A 171 -9.90 -8.17 -6.47
N TRP A 172 -9.50 -8.57 -7.67
CA TRP A 172 -8.62 -7.77 -8.53
C TRP A 172 -7.37 -7.31 -7.76
N ARG A 173 -7.18 -6.00 -7.62
CA ARG A 173 -6.03 -5.37 -6.96
C ARG A 173 -6.26 -5.04 -5.48
N SER A 174 -7.32 -5.55 -4.86
CA SER A 174 -7.67 -5.24 -3.47
C SER A 174 -6.63 -5.70 -2.43
N CYS A 175 -5.68 -6.56 -2.82
CA CYS A 175 -4.57 -7.01 -1.97
C CYS A 175 -3.20 -6.75 -2.60
N GLN A 176 -3.13 -5.78 -3.52
CA GLN A 176 -1.93 -5.40 -4.24
C GLN A 176 -1.67 -3.92 -4.04
N PHE A 177 -0.42 -3.52 -4.30
CA PHE A 177 -0.07 -2.13 -4.38
C PHE A 177 -0.80 -1.43 -5.55
N VAL A 178 -1.55 -0.38 -5.24
CA VAL A 178 -2.24 0.44 -6.24
C VAL A 178 -1.65 1.85 -6.22
N PRO A 179 -0.71 2.18 -7.11
CA PRO A 179 -0.13 3.50 -7.13
C PRO A 179 -1.03 4.52 -7.82
N ALA A 180 -1.10 5.74 -7.28
CA ALA A 180 -1.89 6.81 -7.89
C ALA A 180 -1.23 7.42 -9.13
N TRP A 181 0.01 7.04 -9.46
CA TRP A 181 0.63 7.45 -10.72
C TRP A 181 0.02 6.78 -11.96
N GLU A 182 -0.80 5.74 -11.76
CA GLU A 182 -1.66 5.18 -12.82
C GLU A 182 -2.92 6.04 -13.04
N TYR A 183 -3.11 7.08 -12.22
CA TYR A 183 -4.26 7.97 -12.17
C TYR A 183 -3.84 9.44 -12.37
N GLY A 184 -2.80 9.68 -13.18
CA GLY A 184 -2.30 11.02 -13.52
C GLY A 184 -1.32 11.65 -12.53
N MET A 185 -1.09 11.08 -11.34
CA MET A 185 -0.15 11.64 -10.35
C MET A 185 1.33 11.38 -10.73
N SER A 186 2.24 12.31 -10.43
CA SER A 186 3.66 12.01 -10.62
C SER A 186 4.17 10.98 -9.59
N LYS A 187 5.17 10.16 -9.94
CA LYS A 187 5.76 9.21 -8.97
C LYS A 187 6.30 9.91 -7.72
N SER A 188 6.98 11.05 -7.89
CA SER A 188 7.55 11.81 -6.77
C SER A 188 6.47 12.28 -5.80
N GLU A 189 5.42 12.89 -6.35
CA GLU A 189 4.27 13.38 -5.58
C GLU A 189 3.55 12.26 -4.85
N PHE A 190 3.28 11.14 -5.52
CA PHE A 190 2.65 9.99 -4.90
C PHE A 190 3.44 9.45 -3.71
N TRP A 191 4.77 9.36 -3.82
CA TRP A 191 5.61 8.90 -2.71
C TRP A 191 5.63 9.89 -1.54
N GLN A 192 5.63 11.20 -1.81
CA GLN A 192 5.48 12.21 -0.77
C GLN A 192 4.17 11.98 0.00
N TYR A 193 3.04 11.91 -0.71
CA TYR A 193 1.74 11.63 -0.10
C TYR A 193 1.70 10.29 0.65
N LEU A 194 2.31 9.24 0.10
CA LEU A 194 2.35 7.94 0.77
C LEU A 194 3.14 7.95 2.08
N PHE A 195 4.15 8.82 2.23
CA PHE A 195 4.82 9.02 3.53
C PHE A 195 3.94 9.77 4.54
N MET A 196 3.02 10.59 4.04
CA MET A 196 2.09 11.40 4.82
C MET A 196 0.74 10.72 5.06
N SER A 197 0.49 9.53 4.48
CA SER A 197 -0.80 8.83 4.60
C SER A 197 -1.15 8.34 6.01
N ALA A 198 -0.18 8.33 6.94
CA ALA A 198 -0.47 8.12 8.36
C ALA A 198 -1.09 9.38 9.00
N ASP A 199 -0.89 10.56 8.40
CA ASP A 199 -1.39 11.85 8.86
C ASP A 199 -2.73 12.20 8.19
N THR A 200 -2.78 12.14 6.86
CA THR A 200 -3.96 12.47 6.06
C THR A 200 -4.08 11.57 4.82
N ILE A 201 -5.31 11.24 4.44
CA ILE A 201 -5.61 10.56 3.17
C ILE A 201 -6.43 11.43 2.22
N GLU A 202 -6.60 12.74 2.51
CA GLU A 202 -7.37 13.67 1.67
C GLU A 202 -6.91 13.70 0.21
N TRP A 203 -5.61 13.48 -0.01
CA TRP A 203 -5.04 13.42 -1.35
C TRP A 203 -5.72 12.34 -2.22
N MET A 204 -6.22 11.25 -1.62
CA MET A 204 -6.92 10.18 -2.34
C MET A 204 -8.27 10.66 -2.92
N HIS A 205 -8.95 11.59 -2.24
CA HIS A 205 -10.18 12.22 -2.73
C HIS A 205 -9.91 13.25 -3.84
N LYS A 206 -8.70 13.82 -3.88
CA LYS A 206 -8.33 14.89 -4.83
C LYS A 206 -7.74 14.37 -6.15
N VAL A 207 -7.47 13.06 -6.28
CA VAL A 207 -6.98 12.49 -7.54
C VAL A 207 -8.10 12.47 -8.58
N GLU A 208 -7.97 13.30 -9.62
CA GLU A 208 -9.01 13.59 -10.62
C GLU A 208 -9.52 12.35 -11.38
N GLU A 209 -8.67 11.36 -11.63
CA GLU A 209 -9.02 10.18 -12.44
C GLU A 209 -9.84 9.10 -11.69
N GLY A 210 -10.43 9.44 -10.53
CA GLY A 210 -11.34 8.57 -9.81
C GLY A 210 -10.63 7.45 -9.02
N TYR A 211 -9.43 7.72 -8.52
CA TYR A 211 -8.63 6.76 -7.74
C TYR A 211 -9.43 6.14 -6.58
N LEU A 212 -10.01 6.98 -5.70
CA LEU A 212 -10.79 6.49 -4.56
C LEU A 212 -12.07 5.74 -5.00
N ARG A 213 -12.70 6.17 -6.10
CA ARG A 213 -13.87 5.49 -6.68
C ARG A 213 -13.52 4.05 -7.04
N ASP A 214 -12.42 3.84 -7.74
CA ASP A 214 -11.99 2.51 -8.18
C ASP A 214 -11.57 1.62 -7.00
N LEU A 215 -10.85 2.19 -6.02
CA LEU A 215 -10.51 1.48 -4.79
C LEU A 215 -11.79 0.98 -4.10
N ARG A 216 -12.79 1.85 -3.97
CA ARG A 216 -14.09 1.54 -3.38
C ARG A 216 -14.85 0.47 -4.17
N ASP A 217 -14.82 0.53 -5.50
CA ASP A 217 -15.45 -0.44 -6.38
C ASP A 217 -14.83 -1.84 -6.26
N TRP A 218 -13.51 -1.91 -6.10
CA TRP A 218 -12.83 -3.19 -5.87
C TRP A 218 -13.08 -3.71 -4.46
N SER A 219 -13.12 -2.86 -3.43
CA SER A 219 -13.43 -3.29 -2.07
C SER A 219 -14.88 -3.76 -1.92
N ASP A 220 -15.83 -3.22 -2.68
CA ASP A 220 -17.23 -3.70 -2.69
C ASP A 220 -17.31 -5.18 -3.09
N ARG A 221 -16.42 -5.61 -3.98
CA ARG A 221 -16.40 -6.97 -4.55
C ARG A 221 -15.46 -7.92 -3.81
N ALA A 222 -14.69 -7.43 -2.84
CA ALA A 222 -13.71 -8.21 -2.11
C ALA A 222 -14.25 -8.73 -0.77
N GLY A 223 -13.79 -9.92 -0.37
CA GLY A 223 -13.93 -10.44 0.99
C GLY A 223 -12.78 -10.01 1.90
N SER A 224 -11.65 -9.59 1.29
CA SER A 224 -10.49 -9.06 1.98
C SER A 224 -9.74 -8.01 1.14
N VAL A 225 -9.06 -7.09 1.83
CA VAL A 225 -8.14 -6.14 1.23
C VAL A 225 -6.83 -6.13 2.01
N GLY A 226 -5.75 -5.64 1.40
CA GLY A 226 -4.52 -5.32 2.12
C GLY A 226 -3.41 -4.78 1.22
N ASP A 227 -2.26 -4.50 1.82
CA ASP A 227 -1.18 -3.71 1.18
C ASP A 227 -1.58 -2.25 0.92
N GLY A 228 -0.70 -1.43 0.35
CA GLY A 228 -0.98 -0.01 0.07
C GLY A 228 -1.84 0.19 -1.18
N PRO A 229 -2.77 1.16 -1.24
CA PRO A 229 -3.10 2.18 -0.23
C PRO A 229 -4.09 1.69 0.84
N TRP A 230 -4.64 0.49 0.69
CA TRP A 230 -5.77 -0.04 1.46
C TRP A 230 -5.61 0.05 2.97
N LEU A 231 -4.38 -0.14 3.45
CA LEU A 231 -4.07 -0.07 4.87
C LEU A 231 -4.41 1.28 5.50
N PHE A 232 -4.37 2.39 4.75
CA PHE A 232 -4.74 3.73 5.22
C PHE A 232 -6.25 4.00 5.12
N LEU A 233 -6.98 3.18 4.38
CA LEU A 233 -8.43 3.32 4.20
C LEU A 233 -9.25 2.64 5.29
N TYR A 234 -8.63 2.12 6.36
CA TYR A 234 -9.32 1.30 7.37
C TYR A 234 -10.55 1.98 7.98
N THR A 235 -10.53 3.31 8.12
CA THR A 235 -11.68 4.07 8.63
C THR A 235 -12.81 4.14 7.62
N LEU A 236 -12.49 4.41 6.35
CA LEU A 236 -13.45 4.40 5.25
C LEU A 236 -14.04 3.00 5.07
N LEU A 237 -13.21 1.96 5.11
CA LEU A 237 -13.64 0.56 4.99
C LEU A 237 -14.60 0.16 6.12
N ASP A 238 -14.38 0.63 7.34
CA ASP A 238 -15.27 0.37 8.47
C ASP A 238 -16.64 1.04 8.29
N HIS A 239 -16.66 2.28 7.80
CA HIS A 239 -17.88 3.01 7.48
C HIS A 239 -18.62 2.44 6.25
N TRP A 240 -17.88 2.03 5.22
CA TRP A 240 -18.45 1.41 4.00
C TRP A 240 -18.97 -0.01 4.25
N TYR A 241 -18.39 -0.75 5.20
CA TYR A 241 -18.70 -2.16 5.44
C TYR A 241 -18.92 -2.47 6.94
N PRO A 242 -20.04 -2.04 7.54
CA PRO A 242 -20.33 -2.30 8.94
C PRO A 242 -20.25 -3.78 9.34
N GLY A 243 -19.68 -4.04 10.52
CA GLY A 243 -19.48 -5.40 11.06
C GLY A 243 -18.32 -6.16 10.40
N SER A 244 -17.45 -5.48 9.65
CA SER A 244 -16.19 -6.05 9.18
C SER A 244 -15.18 -6.20 10.33
N LYS A 245 -14.21 -7.10 10.15
CA LYS A 245 -13.10 -7.31 11.09
C LYS A 245 -11.78 -6.83 10.48
N PHE A 246 -10.87 -6.41 11.34
CA PHE A 246 -9.60 -5.80 10.94
C PHE A 246 -8.42 -6.56 11.55
N ILE A 247 -7.35 -6.71 10.78
CA ILE A 247 -6.12 -7.37 11.20
C ILE A 247 -4.95 -6.40 11.04
N LEU A 248 -4.40 -5.94 12.16
CA LEU A 248 -3.18 -5.14 12.20
C LEU A 248 -1.97 -6.08 12.34
N THR A 249 -1.21 -6.24 11.26
CA THR A 249 0.06 -6.98 11.31
C THR A 249 1.21 -6.05 11.71
N VAL A 250 2.00 -6.48 12.69
CA VAL A 250 3.12 -5.72 13.28
C VAL A 250 4.42 -6.53 13.27
N ARG A 251 5.55 -5.85 13.49
CA ARG A 251 6.87 -6.45 13.72
C ARG A 251 7.30 -6.30 15.19
N ASN A 252 8.40 -6.94 15.58
CA ASN A 252 8.96 -6.83 16.93
C ASN A 252 9.42 -5.40 17.25
N SER A 253 9.90 -4.66 16.25
CA SER A 253 10.41 -3.32 16.43
C SER A 253 10.18 -2.43 15.20
N THR A 254 10.24 -1.11 15.39
CA THR A 254 10.32 -0.14 14.29
C THR A 254 11.53 -0.41 13.39
N TRP A 255 12.65 -0.81 13.98
CA TRP A 255 13.86 -1.18 13.25
C TRP A 255 13.62 -2.29 12.22
N ASP A 256 12.87 -3.33 12.57
CA ASP A 256 12.58 -4.46 11.66
C ASP A 256 11.82 -4.02 10.40
N VAL A 257 10.90 -3.07 10.55
CA VAL A 257 10.13 -2.50 9.43
C VAL A 257 11.03 -1.64 8.56
N VAL A 258 11.78 -0.70 9.17
CA VAL A 258 12.70 0.19 8.47
C VAL A 258 13.76 -0.60 7.70
N ASN A 259 14.40 -1.58 8.35
CA ASN A 259 15.38 -2.45 7.71
C ASN A 259 14.77 -3.25 6.54
N SER A 260 13.55 -3.74 6.70
CA SER A 260 12.86 -4.47 5.63
C SER A 260 12.50 -3.57 4.45
N ASP A 261 12.15 -2.31 4.69
CA ASP A 261 11.73 -1.36 3.65
C ASP A 261 12.95 -0.82 2.89
N VAL A 262 14.01 -0.41 3.60
CA VAL A 262 15.29 0.00 3.01
C VAL A 262 15.87 -1.09 2.09
N LYS A 263 15.87 -2.36 2.53
CA LYS A 263 16.30 -3.49 1.70
C LYS A 263 15.46 -3.68 0.44
N MET A 264 14.16 -3.40 0.53
CA MET A 264 13.24 -3.52 -0.59
C MET A 264 13.52 -2.42 -1.62
N GLU A 265 13.70 -1.18 -1.16
CA GLU A 265 13.99 -0.02 -2.00
C GLU A 265 15.33 -0.14 -2.72
N LEU A 266 16.40 -0.53 -2.00
CA LEU A 266 17.72 -0.75 -2.60
C LEU A 266 17.66 -1.80 -3.72
N ARG A 267 16.90 -2.88 -3.54
CA ARG A 267 16.71 -3.91 -4.57
C ARG A 267 15.99 -3.36 -5.81
N THR A 268 14.94 -2.57 -5.60
CA THR A 268 14.06 -2.08 -6.69
C THR A 268 14.71 -0.96 -7.50
N LYS A 269 15.36 0.00 -6.83
CA LYS A 269 15.89 1.22 -7.47
C LYS A 269 17.17 1.01 -8.24
N LEU A 270 17.94 0.01 -7.84
CA LEU A 270 19.30 -0.13 -8.33
C LEU A 270 19.44 -1.25 -9.38
N HIS A 271 18.38 -2.00 -9.73
CA HIS A 271 18.46 -3.20 -10.59
C HIS A 271 19.64 -4.12 -10.20
N MET A 272 19.91 -4.23 -8.89
CA MET A 272 21.14 -4.78 -8.30
C MET A 272 21.11 -6.30 -8.16
N ASP A 273 20.81 -7.03 -9.22
CA ASP A 273 21.10 -8.48 -9.23
C ASP A 273 22.56 -8.73 -9.69
N ALA A 274 23.12 -7.89 -10.56
CA ALA A 274 24.48 -8.09 -11.12
C ALA A 274 25.61 -7.49 -10.26
N LEU A 275 25.48 -6.25 -9.78
CA LEU A 275 26.55 -5.58 -9.03
C LEU A 275 26.67 -6.10 -7.59
N TRP A 276 25.54 -6.46 -6.96
CA TRP A 276 25.53 -7.02 -5.61
C TRP A 276 25.97 -8.49 -5.56
N SER A 277 25.71 -9.29 -6.60
CA SER A 277 26.27 -10.65 -6.68
C SER A 277 27.79 -10.65 -6.87
N GLN A 278 28.36 -9.60 -7.48
CA GLN A 278 29.81 -9.46 -7.67
C GLN A 278 30.54 -8.78 -6.49
N GLN A 279 29.97 -7.74 -5.87
CA GLN A 279 30.59 -7.04 -4.73
C GLN A 279 30.26 -7.66 -3.38
N VAL A 280 29.13 -8.36 -3.27
CA VAL A 280 28.71 -9.06 -2.07
C VAL A 280 28.80 -10.54 -2.37
N ASN A 281 30.02 -11.07 -2.36
CA ASN A 281 30.25 -12.49 -2.10
C ASN A 281 29.31 -12.86 -0.93
N ALA A 282 28.28 -13.67 -1.22
CA ALA A 282 27.05 -13.82 -0.45
C ALA A 282 27.23 -14.44 0.96
N THR A 283 28.44 -14.39 1.50
CA THR A 283 28.89 -14.89 2.79
C THR A 283 29.36 -13.78 3.74
N ARG A 284 29.55 -12.53 3.27
CA ARG A 284 30.01 -11.43 4.13
C ARG A 284 28.86 -10.51 4.56
N PRO A 285 28.70 -10.25 5.88
CA PRO A 285 27.78 -9.24 6.37
C PRO A 285 28.07 -7.86 5.77
N TYR A 286 27.05 -7.18 5.26
CA TYR A 286 27.14 -5.82 4.76
C TYR A 286 26.18 -4.91 5.52
N THR A 287 26.72 -3.86 6.12
CA THR A 287 25.92 -2.85 6.84
C THR A 287 25.70 -1.64 5.94
N ILE A 288 24.43 -1.30 5.70
CA ILE A 288 24.02 -0.12 4.93
C ILE A 288 24.15 1.10 5.83
N GLU A 289 25.11 1.97 5.54
CA GLU A 289 25.28 3.24 6.24
C GLU A 289 24.20 4.25 5.84
N LEU A 290 23.41 4.69 6.82
CA LEU A 290 22.27 5.60 6.59
C LEU A 290 22.69 7.03 6.26
N ASP A 291 23.84 7.48 6.78
CA ASP A 291 24.36 8.85 6.60
C ASP A 291 25.02 9.08 5.23
N THR A 292 24.97 8.09 4.33
CA THR A 292 25.58 8.21 3.00
C THR A 292 24.76 9.13 2.08
N SER A 293 25.45 10.03 1.39
CA SER A 293 24.83 10.94 0.40
C SER A 293 24.51 10.26 -0.93
N THR A 294 25.03 9.04 -1.15
CA THR A 294 24.97 8.31 -2.41
C THR A 294 23.59 7.73 -2.71
N HIS A 295 22.82 7.38 -1.68
CA HIS A 295 21.50 6.80 -1.84
C HIS A 295 20.41 7.83 -1.54
N ARG A 296 19.64 8.17 -2.57
CA ARG A 296 18.44 9.00 -2.45
C ARG A 296 17.20 8.23 -2.90
N PHE A 297 16.19 8.23 -2.04
CA PHE A 297 14.90 7.62 -2.36
C PHE A 297 13.83 8.70 -2.38
N TYR A 298 13.17 8.85 -3.53
CA TYR A 298 12.02 9.75 -3.68
C TYR A 298 12.36 11.21 -3.33
N GLY A 299 13.57 11.64 -3.70
CA GLY A 299 14.05 13.00 -3.47
C GLY A 299 14.75 13.24 -2.13
N VAL A 300 14.64 12.31 -1.17
CA VAL A 300 15.25 12.44 0.17
C VAL A 300 16.47 11.55 0.36
N SER A 301 17.31 11.89 1.36
CA SER A 301 18.42 11.05 1.79
C SER A 301 17.94 9.70 2.32
N LEU A 302 18.81 8.69 2.31
CA LEU A 302 18.50 7.39 2.90
C LEU A 302 18.13 7.46 4.38
N LYS A 303 18.84 8.29 5.17
CA LYS A 303 18.51 8.55 6.58
C LYS A 303 17.11 9.11 6.75
N GLU A 304 16.76 10.14 5.98
CA GLU A 304 15.44 10.75 6.03
C GLU A 304 14.35 9.77 5.59
N PHE A 305 14.57 8.99 4.53
CA PHE A 305 13.67 7.90 4.14
C PHE A 305 13.43 6.92 5.31
N ALA A 306 14.50 6.50 6.00
CA ALA A 306 14.39 5.60 7.15
C ALA A 306 13.56 6.22 8.30
N MET A 307 13.72 7.52 8.55
CA MET A 307 12.93 8.26 9.55
C MET A 307 11.47 8.42 9.12
N LEU A 308 11.19 8.65 7.84
CA LEU A 308 9.83 8.70 7.29
C LEU A 308 9.12 7.35 7.43
N VAL A 309 9.82 6.23 7.17
CA VAL A 309 9.28 4.88 7.36
C VAL A 309 8.98 4.61 8.84
N ALA A 310 9.91 4.95 9.74
CA ALA A 310 9.75 4.80 11.18
C ALA A 310 8.53 5.57 11.70
N ARG A 311 8.45 6.86 11.36
CA ARG A 311 7.34 7.75 11.70
C ARG A 311 6.00 7.18 11.21
N ARG A 312 5.92 6.84 9.92
CA ARG A 312 4.70 6.30 9.30
C ARG A 312 4.23 5.02 9.98
N TYR A 313 5.15 4.11 10.33
CA TYR A 313 4.82 2.88 11.03
C TYR A 313 4.27 3.11 12.43
N GLU A 314 4.93 3.95 13.22
CA GLU A 314 4.52 4.21 14.61
C GLU A 314 3.19 4.95 14.68
N ILE A 315 2.99 6.00 13.87
CA ILE A 315 1.74 6.75 13.81
C ILE A 315 0.59 5.88 13.30
N HIS A 316 0.80 5.10 12.23
CA HIS A 316 -0.24 4.21 11.69
C HIS A 316 -0.71 3.20 12.75
N ASN A 317 0.22 2.54 13.43
CA ASN A 317 -0.12 1.58 14.47
C ASN A 317 -0.82 2.23 15.67
N PHE A 318 -0.37 3.41 16.09
CA PHE A 318 -1.02 4.18 17.16
C PHE A 318 -2.46 4.50 16.78
N LYS A 319 -2.67 5.10 15.61
CA LYS A 319 -3.99 5.52 15.13
C LYS A 319 -4.96 4.36 14.99
N VAL A 320 -4.53 3.24 14.39
CA VAL A 320 -5.37 2.03 14.27
C VAL A 320 -5.79 1.52 15.65
N ARG A 321 -4.85 1.40 16.59
CA ARG A 321 -5.18 0.92 17.95
C ARG A 321 -6.13 1.85 18.67
N LYS A 322 -5.89 3.16 18.55
CA LYS A 322 -6.73 4.18 19.18
C LYS A 322 -8.15 4.19 18.59
N TYR A 323 -8.26 4.03 17.27
CA TYR A 323 -9.54 3.93 16.57
C TYR A 323 -10.36 2.73 17.05
N PHE A 324 -9.76 1.55 17.22
CA PHE A 324 -10.45 0.34 17.68
C PHE A 324 -10.45 0.13 19.20
N GLU A 325 -10.03 1.12 20.00
CA GLU A 325 -9.87 0.98 21.46
C GLU A 325 -11.16 0.53 22.16
N ASN A 326 -12.30 1.10 21.75
CA ASN A 326 -13.63 0.77 22.28
C ASN A 326 -14.30 -0.42 21.56
N ARG A 327 -13.63 -1.04 20.57
CA ARG A 327 -14.13 -2.19 19.79
C ARG A 327 -13.06 -3.29 19.67
N PRO A 328 -12.56 -3.84 20.79
CA PRO A 328 -11.46 -4.81 20.77
C PRO A 328 -11.80 -6.11 20.02
N ASN A 329 -13.09 -6.44 19.88
CA ASN A 329 -13.55 -7.61 19.12
C ASN A 329 -13.50 -7.42 17.59
N ASP A 330 -13.29 -6.20 17.12
CA ASP A 330 -13.20 -5.86 15.69
C ASP A 330 -11.75 -5.78 15.19
N LEU A 331 -10.76 -5.74 16.09
CA LEU A 331 -9.34 -5.67 15.75
C LEU A 331 -8.55 -6.86 16.30
N LEU A 332 -7.85 -7.56 15.41
CA LEU A 332 -6.82 -8.54 15.76
C LEU A 332 -5.43 -7.99 15.46
N VAL A 333 -4.56 -7.96 16.47
CA VAL A 333 -3.16 -7.58 16.29
C VAL A 333 -2.29 -8.83 16.24
N LEU A 334 -1.49 -8.99 15.18
CA LEU A 334 -0.62 -10.16 15.00
C LEU A 334 0.81 -9.76 14.66
N ASN A 335 1.76 -10.42 15.32
CA ASN A 335 3.17 -10.39 14.92
C ASN A 335 3.55 -11.72 14.27
N LEU A 336 3.59 -11.74 12.94
CA LEU A 336 3.82 -12.98 12.19
C LEU A 336 5.23 -13.56 12.37
N SER A 337 6.20 -12.74 12.81
CA SER A 337 7.57 -13.18 13.07
C SER A 337 7.82 -13.69 14.48
N ALA A 338 6.98 -13.30 15.46
CA ALA A 338 7.15 -13.67 16.86
C ALA A 338 6.45 -14.99 17.23
N GLU A 339 5.54 -15.46 16.39
CA GLU A 339 4.61 -16.52 16.76
C GLU A 339 4.77 -17.77 15.88
N LYS A 340 4.57 -18.94 16.50
CA LYS A 340 4.56 -20.23 15.80
C LYS A 340 3.32 -20.34 14.91
N SER A 341 3.43 -21.10 13.80
CA SER A 341 2.33 -21.28 12.83
C SER A 341 1.00 -21.71 13.45
N ASN A 342 1.02 -22.68 14.37
CA ASN A 342 -0.18 -23.16 15.05
C ASN A 342 -0.85 -22.07 15.90
N THR A 343 -0.06 -21.22 16.54
CA THR A 343 -0.53 -20.10 17.36
C THR A 343 -1.17 -19.03 16.48
N LEU A 344 -0.52 -18.68 15.37
CA LEU A 344 -1.06 -17.74 14.38
C LEU A 344 -2.40 -18.21 13.80
N TRP A 345 -2.49 -19.49 13.42
CA TRP A 345 -3.76 -20.06 12.96
C TRP A 345 -4.82 -20.01 14.04
N LYS A 346 -4.50 -20.43 15.27
CA LYS A 346 -5.45 -20.42 16.39
C LYS A 346 -6.01 -19.02 16.62
N LYS A 347 -5.16 -18.00 16.76
CA LYS A 347 -5.61 -16.61 16.97
C LYS A 347 -6.51 -16.13 15.82
N LEU A 348 -6.13 -16.42 14.58
CA LEU A 348 -6.92 -16.05 13.41
C LEU A 348 -8.27 -16.75 13.37
N THR A 349 -8.31 -18.07 13.61
CA THR A 349 -9.54 -18.85 13.57
C THR A 349 -10.46 -18.52 14.73
N ASP A 350 -9.93 -18.25 15.93
CA ASP A 350 -10.72 -17.82 17.09
C ASP A 350 -11.36 -16.46 16.81
N PHE A 351 -10.58 -15.49 16.31
CA PHE A 351 -11.06 -14.15 15.98
C PHE A 351 -12.16 -14.15 14.92
N LEU A 352 -12.09 -15.08 13.96
CA LEU A 352 -13.07 -15.25 12.88
C LEU A 352 -14.13 -16.32 13.20
N GLN A 353 -14.06 -16.93 14.38
CA GLN A 353 -14.96 -17.97 14.86
C GLN A 353 -15.10 -19.14 13.87
N CYS A 354 -13.99 -19.71 13.44
CA CYS A 354 -13.99 -20.83 12.52
C CYS A 354 -14.30 -22.15 13.25
N PRO A 355 -15.22 -22.99 12.74
CA PRO A 355 -15.60 -24.24 13.40
C PRO A 355 -14.56 -25.37 13.26
N HIS A 356 -13.50 -25.13 12.48
CA HIS A 356 -12.48 -26.13 12.17
C HIS A 356 -11.09 -25.59 12.47
N THR A 357 -10.21 -26.48 12.91
CA THR A 357 -8.79 -26.21 13.03
C THR A 357 -8.13 -26.26 11.65
N VAL A 358 -7.10 -25.43 11.46
CA VAL A 358 -6.31 -25.42 10.22
C VAL A 358 -5.01 -26.18 10.47
N ASN A 359 -4.92 -27.40 9.93
CA ASN A 359 -3.70 -28.20 10.00
C ASN A 359 -2.78 -27.91 8.80
N ALA A 360 -2.20 -26.72 8.77
CA ALA A 360 -1.25 -26.31 7.73
C ALA A 360 -0.23 -25.31 8.27
N THR A 361 0.96 -25.23 7.66
CA THR A 361 1.91 -24.16 7.96
C THR A 361 1.31 -22.81 7.57
N PHE A 362 1.41 -21.82 8.46
CA PHE A 362 1.00 -20.46 8.19
C PHE A 362 1.79 -19.93 6.99
N PRO A 363 1.16 -19.30 5.98
CA PRO A 363 1.85 -18.85 4.79
C PRO A 363 3.03 -17.93 5.12
N LYS A 364 4.16 -18.16 4.47
CA LYS A 364 5.32 -17.27 4.50
C LYS A 364 5.61 -16.82 3.06
N LYS A 365 5.07 -15.67 2.68
CA LYS A 365 5.16 -15.10 1.33
C LYS A 365 5.95 -13.79 1.35
N ASN A 366 6.47 -13.41 0.18
CA ASN A 366 7.22 -12.17 -0.01
C ASN A 366 8.44 -12.02 0.92
N THR A 367 9.15 -13.14 1.16
CA THR A 367 10.39 -13.15 1.94
C THR A 367 11.52 -12.54 1.14
N SER A 368 12.43 -11.85 1.82
CA SER A 368 13.68 -11.39 1.21
C SER A 368 14.46 -12.57 0.62
N PRO A 369 15.15 -12.40 -0.52
CA PRO A 369 16.07 -13.40 -1.04
C PRO A 369 17.15 -13.79 -0.01
N PRO A 370 17.72 -15.01 -0.09
CA PRO A 370 18.72 -15.48 0.86
C PRO A 370 19.93 -14.53 1.03
N TYR A 371 20.41 -13.91 -0.05
CA TYR A 371 21.55 -12.99 0.02
C TYR A 371 21.29 -11.76 0.91
N GLN A 372 20.03 -11.31 1.04
CA GLN A 372 19.69 -10.17 1.89
C GLN A 372 19.71 -10.50 3.39
N GLN A 373 19.93 -11.77 3.78
CA GLN A 373 20.09 -12.16 5.19
C GLN A 373 21.36 -11.55 5.79
N PHE A 374 22.40 -11.33 4.97
CA PHE A 374 23.67 -10.74 5.38
C PHE A 374 23.69 -9.22 5.28
N VAL A 375 22.64 -8.62 4.74
CA VAL A 375 22.49 -7.18 4.61
C VAL A 375 21.71 -6.65 5.77
N SER A 376 22.05 -5.51 6.34
CA SER A 376 21.16 -4.78 7.23
C SER A 376 21.55 -3.33 7.34
N ILE A 377 20.63 -2.48 7.78
CA ILE A 377 21.03 -1.21 8.42
C ILE A 377 21.69 -1.53 9.79
N PRO A 378 22.36 -0.59 10.47
CA PRO A 378 23.03 -0.89 11.74
C PRO A 378 22.02 -1.38 12.80
N LYS A 379 22.29 -2.54 13.43
CA LYS A 379 21.33 -3.23 14.32
C LYS A 379 20.88 -2.42 15.54
N HIS A 380 21.71 -1.48 15.99
CA HIS A 380 21.45 -0.65 17.16
C HIS A 380 21.00 0.78 16.78
N THR A 381 20.61 1.02 15.53
CA THR A 381 20.04 2.30 15.12
C THR A 381 18.73 2.55 15.86
N THR A 382 18.69 3.64 16.64
CA THR A 382 17.45 4.17 17.22
C THR A 382 16.85 5.19 16.27
N PHE A 383 15.61 4.99 15.85
CA PHE A 383 14.89 5.90 14.95
C PHE A 383 14.15 6.97 15.74
N ASN A 384 14.88 7.98 16.21
CA ASN A 384 14.27 9.14 16.86
C ASN A 384 13.72 10.13 15.83
N TRP A 385 12.65 9.72 15.14
CA TRP A 385 12.00 10.53 14.11
C TRP A 385 11.30 11.77 14.70
N ARG A 386 10.94 11.76 15.99
CA ARG A 386 10.31 12.90 16.68
C ARG A 386 11.22 14.12 16.76
N GLN A 387 12.53 13.91 16.86
CA GLN A 387 13.55 14.97 16.92
C GLN A 387 14.30 15.13 15.59
N PHE A 388 13.89 14.42 14.55
CA PHE A 388 14.58 14.46 13.26
C PHE A 388 14.18 15.71 12.46
N ASN A 389 15.18 16.39 11.90
CA ASN A 389 14.96 17.55 11.03
C ASN A 389 14.66 17.08 9.60
N PHE A 390 13.37 16.88 9.29
CA PHE A 390 12.92 16.50 7.95
C PHE A 390 13.13 17.63 6.93
N SER A 391 13.13 17.31 5.65
CA SER A 391 13.09 18.32 4.58
C SER A 391 11.82 19.16 4.65
N GLN A 392 11.92 20.40 4.15
CA GLN A 392 10.87 21.43 4.26
C GLN A 392 9.49 20.96 3.80
N THR A 393 9.45 20.13 2.76
CA THR A 393 8.22 19.53 2.20
C THR A 393 7.41 18.77 3.27
N TYR A 394 8.07 18.06 4.19
CA TYR A 394 7.38 17.28 5.22
C TYR A 394 7.16 18.07 6.51
N GLN A 395 8.06 18.99 6.87
CA GLN A 395 7.96 19.72 8.13
C GLN A 395 6.62 20.44 8.28
N SER A 396 6.22 21.22 7.28
CA SER A 396 4.98 21.98 7.29
C SER A 396 3.76 21.09 7.49
N VAL A 397 3.72 19.95 6.78
CA VAL A 397 2.59 19.04 6.84
C VAL A 397 2.54 18.28 8.16
N PHE A 398 3.69 17.84 8.66
CA PHE A 398 3.76 17.18 9.97
C PHE A 398 3.36 18.14 11.09
N GLN A 399 3.89 19.37 11.09
CA GLN A 399 3.52 20.40 12.08
C GLN A 399 2.01 20.68 12.09
N HIS A 400 1.38 20.76 10.92
CA HIS A 400 -0.06 20.97 10.83
C HIS A 400 -0.85 19.78 11.40
N HIS A 401 -0.63 18.57 10.88
CA HIS A 401 -1.45 17.41 11.24
C HIS A 401 -1.15 16.82 12.62
N THR A 402 0.02 17.09 13.20
CA THR A 402 0.32 16.70 14.59
C THR A 402 0.10 17.83 15.58
N SER A 403 -0.46 18.97 15.16
CA SER A 403 -0.78 20.08 16.07
C SER A 403 -1.90 19.73 17.04
N LYS A 404 -1.85 20.30 18.25
CA LYS A 404 -2.89 20.09 19.28
C LYS A 404 -4.29 20.49 18.81
N HIS A 405 -4.38 21.50 17.96
CA HIS A 405 -5.64 21.97 17.41
C HIS A 405 -6.20 21.01 16.34
N PHE A 406 -5.33 20.45 15.48
CA PHE A 406 -5.76 19.57 14.40
C PHE A 406 -6.03 18.14 14.86
N ASP A 407 -5.18 17.57 15.71
CA ASP A 407 -5.38 16.24 16.29
C ASP A 407 -4.77 16.18 17.70
N PRO A 408 -5.52 16.55 18.76
CA PRO A 408 -5.01 16.56 20.13
C PRO A 408 -4.56 15.18 20.62
N ILE A 409 -5.14 14.10 20.11
CA ILE A 409 -4.79 12.73 20.50
C ILE A 409 -3.45 12.33 19.88
N LEU A 410 -3.26 12.61 18.59
CA LEU A 410 -1.98 12.40 17.93
C LEU A 410 -0.90 13.35 18.47
N PHE A 411 -1.25 14.60 18.75
CA PHE A 411 -0.34 15.57 19.37
C PHE A 411 0.26 15.00 20.66
N GLN A 412 -0.57 14.43 21.55
CA GLN A 412 -0.09 13.80 22.78
C GLN A 412 0.84 12.61 22.51
N PHE A 413 0.60 11.82 21.47
CA PHE A 413 1.48 10.71 21.11
C PHE A 413 2.82 11.14 20.48
N VAL A 414 2.82 12.25 19.73
CA VAL A 414 3.99 12.75 19.01
C VAL A 414 4.86 13.63 19.92
N HIS A 415 4.24 14.50 20.70
CA HIS A 415 4.90 15.55 21.49
C HIS A 415 4.78 15.37 23.00
N GLY A 416 3.97 14.42 23.46
CA GLY A 416 3.87 14.09 24.88
C GLY A 416 5.13 13.41 25.41
N PRO A 417 5.24 13.31 26.74
CA PRO A 417 6.40 12.73 27.44
C PRO A 417 6.60 11.25 27.14
#